data_AF-A0A1I4RTV3-F1
#
_entry.id   AF-A0A1I4RTV3-F1
#
_cell.length_a   1.000
_cell.length_b   1.000
_cell.length_c   1.000
_cell.angle_alpha   90.00
_cell.angle_beta   90.00
_cell.angle_gamma   90.00
#
_symmetry.space_group_name_H-M   'P 1'
#
loop_
_entity.id
_entity.type
_entity.pdbx_description
1 polymer ?
#
loop_
_entity_poly.entity_id
_entity_poly.type
_entity_poly.pdbx_seq_one_letter_code
_entity_poly.pdbx_strand_id
1 'polypeptide(L)' 'MLSTQQKSQILKKAGRTAPAMPAGNGPELDAWKREIENLYVSYVAARAARSLRESEEAAQLDRLRNLALRVYASA' A
#
# COMPACT_ATOMS: atom_id res chain seq x y z
N MET A 1 -2.09 8.06 -15.18
CA MET A 1 -1.23 8.40 -14.03
C MET A 1 -2.08 9.14 -13.00
N LEU A 2 -1.99 8.80 -11.70
CA LEU A 2 -2.78 9.49 -10.66
C LEU A 2 -2.30 10.92 -10.46
N SER A 3 -3.24 11.86 -10.28
CA SER A 3 -2.89 13.24 -9.90
C SER A 3 -2.43 13.32 -8.44
N THR A 4 -1.62 14.33 -8.11
CA THR A 4 -1.16 14.57 -6.74
C THR A 4 -2.33 14.75 -5.76
N GLN A 5 -3.41 15.39 -6.18
CA GLN A 5 -4.61 15.53 -5.35
C GLN A 5 -5.27 14.17 -5.07
N GLN A 6 -5.36 13.29 -6.07
CA GLN A 6 -5.86 11.92 -5.87
C GLN A 6 -4.98 11.13 -4.91
N LYS A 7 -3.65 11.26 -5.02
CA LYS A 7 -2.70 10.63 -4.09
C LYS A 7 -2.89 11.12 -2.65
N SER A 8 -3.07 12.43 -2.44
CA SER A 8 -3.38 13.00 -1.12
C SER A 8 -4.68 12.42 -0.53
N GLN A 9 -5.73 12.26 -1.34
CA GLN A 9 -6.98 11.64 -0.88
C GLN A 9 -6.81 10.16 -0.52
N ILE A 10 -6.02 9.41 -1.30
CA ILE A 10 -5.70 8.01 -0.98
C ILE A 10 -4.95 7.92 0.36
N LEU A 11 -3.96 8.79 0.58
CA LEU A 11 -3.21 8.83 1.84
C LEU A 11 -4.14 9.08 3.04
N LYS A 12 -5.05 10.05 2.94
CA LYS A 12 -6.04 10.33 3.99
C LYS A 12 -6.94 9.14 4.27
N LYS A 13 -7.46 8.49 3.23
CA LYS A 13 -8.29 7.27 3.35
C LYS A 13 -7.53 6.12 3.99
N ALA A 14 -6.22 6.04 3.77
CA ALA A 14 -5.35 5.06 4.40
C ALA A 14 -4.93 5.44 5.84
N GLY A 15 -5.51 6.50 6.42
CA GLY A 15 -5.20 6.98 7.77
C GLY A 15 -3.85 7.68 7.91
N ARG A 16 -3.21 8.06 6.79
CA ARG A 16 -1.95 8.82 6.82
C ARG A 16 -2.23 10.32 6.81
N THR A 17 -1.49 11.04 7.64
CA THR A 17 -1.48 12.50 7.63
C THR A 17 -0.91 12.99 6.30
N ALA A 18 -1.68 13.77 5.57
CA ALA A 18 -1.26 14.43 4.35
C ALA A 18 -1.43 15.94 4.53
N PRO A 19 -0.43 16.77 4.14
CA PRO A 19 -0.52 18.21 4.28
C PRO A 19 -1.70 18.78 3.48
N ALA A 20 -2.29 19.86 4.00
CA ALA A 20 -3.34 20.59 3.30
C ALA A 20 -2.80 21.18 1.99
N MET A 21 -3.63 21.20 0.95
CA MET A 21 -3.26 21.80 -0.34
C MET A 21 -3.21 23.33 -0.17
N PRO A 22 -2.12 24.00 -0.58
CA PRO A 22 -2.04 25.46 -0.53
C PRO A 22 -3.00 26.08 -1.57
N ALA A 23 -3.51 27.28 -1.26
CA ALA A 23 -4.50 27.98 -2.10
C ALA A 23 -3.88 28.67 -3.33
N GLY A 24 -2.55 28.84 -3.36
CA GLY A 24 -1.83 29.58 -4.39
C GLY A 24 -1.08 28.71 -5.41
N ASN A 25 -0.63 29.36 -6.47
CA ASN A 25 0.07 28.75 -7.60
C ASN A 25 1.52 29.23 -7.53
N GLY A 26 2.38 28.50 -6.83
CA GLY A 26 3.75 28.96 -6.57
C GLY A 26 4.64 27.89 -5.92
N PRO A 27 5.81 28.30 -5.41
CA PRO A 27 6.79 27.38 -4.83
C PRO A 27 6.21 26.47 -3.73
N GLU A 28 5.26 26.97 -2.95
CA GLU A 28 4.55 26.21 -1.92
C GLU A 28 3.72 25.05 -2.48
N LEU A 29 3.06 25.27 -3.63
CA LEU A 29 2.30 24.23 -4.31
C LEU A 29 3.23 23.13 -4.84
N ASP A 30 4.39 23.51 -5.37
CA ASP A 30 5.36 22.54 -5.87
C ASP A 30 6.05 21.77 -4.73
N ALA A 31 6.34 22.43 -3.61
CA ALA A 31 6.79 21.77 -2.39
C ALA A 31 5.74 20.79 -1.86
N TRP A 32 4.47 21.20 -1.80
CA TRP A 32 3.36 20.34 -1.42
C TRP A 32 3.23 19.12 -2.36
N LYS A 33 3.37 19.32 -3.68
CA LYS A 33 3.34 18.19 -4.63
C LYS A 33 4.44 17.19 -4.35
N ARG A 34 5.68 17.64 -4.17
CA ARG A 34 6.83 16.76 -3.87
C ARG A 34 6.62 15.99 -2.58
N GLU A 35 6.09 16.64 -1.55
CA GLU A 35 5.82 15.99 -0.26
C GLU A 35 4.75 14.89 -0.39
N ILE A 36 3.65 15.17 -1.09
CA ILE A 36 2.62 14.15 -1.35
C ILE A 36 3.19 12.97 -2.16
N GLU A 37 4.04 13.23 -3.14
CA GLU A 37 4.70 12.17 -3.90
C GLU A 37 5.59 11.29 -3.01
N ASN A 38 6.41 11.90 -2.15
CA ASN A 38 7.27 11.17 -1.21
C ASN A 38 6.44 10.27 -0.28
N LEU A 39 5.39 10.85 0.35
CA LEU A 39 4.49 10.10 1.23
C LEU A 39 3.78 8.96 0.49
N TYR A 40 3.38 9.19 -0.76
CA TYR A 40 2.71 8.21 -1.59
C TYR A 40 3.63 7.04 -1.97
N VAL A 41 4.88 7.32 -2.33
CA VAL A 41 5.89 6.28 -2.62
C VAL A 41 6.09 5.39 -1.39
N SER A 42 6.31 5.96 -0.21
CA SER A 42 6.45 5.19 1.03
C SER A 42 5.19 4.40 1.37
N TYR A 43 4.00 4.94 1.08
CA TYR A 43 2.74 4.24 1.28
C TYR A 43 2.60 3.02 0.36
N VAL A 44 2.85 3.20 -0.94
CA VAL A 44 2.76 2.11 -1.92
C VAL A 44 3.79 1.02 -1.61
N ALA A 45 5.03 1.39 -1.25
CA ALA A 45 6.04 0.44 -0.85
C ALA A 45 5.59 -0.40 0.37
N ALA A 46 5.08 0.25 1.42
CA ALA A 46 4.57 -0.44 2.59
C ALA A 46 3.37 -1.36 2.28
N ARG A 47 2.47 -0.89 1.41
CA ARG A 47 1.31 -1.68 0.97
C ARG A 47 1.74 -2.90 0.15
N ALA A 48 2.68 -2.74 -0.77
CA ALA A 48 3.22 -3.83 -1.58
C ALA A 48 3.91 -4.88 -0.71
N ALA A 49 4.74 -4.44 0.26
CA ALA A 49 5.39 -5.33 1.21
C ALA A 49 4.39 -6.12 2.06
N ARG A 50 3.27 -5.50 2.48
CA ARG A 50 2.19 -6.20 3.18
C ARG A 50 1.52 -7.24 2.28
N SER A 51 1.14 -6.85 1.07
CA SER A 51 0.48 -7.74 0.11
C SER A 51 1.35 -8.95 -0.24
N LEU A 52 2.67 -8.77 -0.31
CA LEU A 52 3.61 -9.87 -0.54
C LEU A 52 3.58 -10.88 0.62
N ARG A 53 3.67 -10.41 1.87
CA ARG A 53 3.57 -11.28 3.05
C ARG A 53 2.26 -12.04 3.10
N GLU A 54 1.14 -11.36 2.86
CA GLU A 54 -0.18 -11.99 2.82
C GLU A 54 -0.26 -13.08 1.74
N SER A 55 0.36 -12.87 0.57
CA SER A 55 0.46 -13.87 -0.49
C SER A 55 1.34 -15.07 -0.10
N GLU A 56 2.46 -14.82 0.58
CA GLU A 56 3.37 -15.88 1.04
C GLU A 56 2.71 -16.74 2.13
N GLU A 57 2.04 -16.11 3.09
CA GLU A 57 1.27 -16.79 4.14
C GLU A 57 0.14 -17.65 3.53
N ALA A 58 -0.58 -17.12 2.55
CA ALA A 58 -1.61 -17.89 1.84
C ALA A 58 -1.03 -19.12 1.12
N ALA A 59 0.11 -18.98 0.44
CA ALA A 59 0.77 -20.08 -0.25
C ALA A 59 1.32 -21.15 0.72
N GLN A 60 1.86 -20.72 1.87
CA GLN A 60 2.31 -21.63 2.92
C GLN A 60 1.14 -22.41 3.52
N LEU A 61 0.03 -21.72 3.81
CA LEU A 61 -1.18 -22.33 4.36
C LEU A 61 -1.81 -23.33 3.39
N ASP A 62 -1.86 -23.01 2.09
CA ASP A 62 -2.31 -23.94 1.06
C ASP A 62 -1.44 -25.20 0.97
N ARG A 63 -0.10 -25.04 1.03
CA ARG A 63 0.83 -26.18 1.07
C ARG A 63 0.58 -27.08 2.28
N LEU A 64 0.39 -26.50 3.47
CA LEU A 64 0.10 -27.27 4.69
C LEU A 64 -1.22 -28.02 4.59
N ARG A 65 -2.28 -27.39 4.06
CA ARG A 65 -3.57 -28.05 3.80
C ARG A 65 -3.42 -29.24 2.85
N ASN A 66 -2.69 -29.06 1.75
CA ASN A 66 -2.46 -30.13 0.78
C ASN A 66 -1.68 -31.31 1.37
N LEU A 67 -0.68 -31.06 2.23
CA LEU A 67 0.04 -32.12 2.93
C LEU A 67 -0.86 -32.85 3.92
N ALA A 68 -1.66 -32.14 4.71
CA ALA A 68 -2.61 -32.75 5.64
C ALA A 68 -3.61 -33.65 4.91
N LEU A 69 -4.19 -33.18 3.80
CA LEU A 69 -5.10 -33.97 2.97
C LEU A 69 -4.44 -35.25 2.44
N ARG A 70 -3.17 -35.18 1.99
CA ARG A 70 -2.43 -36.37 1.55
C ARG A 70 -2.23 -37.38 2.68
N VAL A 71 -1.89 -36.90 3.89
CA VAL A 71 -1.72 -37.76 5.07
C VAL A 71 -3.04 -38.44 5.44
N TYR A 72 -4.14 -37.70 5.53
CA TYR A 72 -5.45 -38.27 5.85
C TYR A 72 -6.01 -39.20 4.77
N ALA A 73 -5.68 -38.98 3.50
CA ALA A 73 -6.08 -39.88 2.42
C ALA A 73 -5.26 -41.19 2.35
N SER A 74 -4.13 -41.23 3.04
CA SER A 74 -3.23 -42.40 3.11
C SER A 74 -3.40 -43.26 4.37
N ALA A 75 -4.27 -42.84 5.29
CA ALA A 75 -4.63 -43.53 6.54
C ALA A 75 -5.98 -44.22 6.41
#